data_AF-A0A2E1VJI3-F1
#
_entry.id   AF-A0A2E1VJI3-F1
#
_cell.length_a   1.000
_cell.length_b   1.000
_cell.length_c   1.000
_cell.angle_alpha   90.00
_cell.angle_beta   90.00
_cell.angle_gamma   90.00
#
_symmetry.space_group_name_H-M   'P 1'
#
loop_
_entity.id
_entity.type
_entity.pdbx_description
1 polymer ?
#
loop_
_entity_poly.entity_id
_entity_poly.type
_entity_poly.pdbx_seq_one_letter_code
_entity_poly.pdbx_strand_id
1 'polypeptide(L)'
;MEKEHFFTGFSALSEKIDTAIAMHNFELVEKYDRDRRNLILKAKEEIVPDGNTEFLNALLKCSHDNLDAISHLQSEIRSMSRSQVNALKAMEKYKRSS
;
A
#
# COMPACT_ATOMS: atom_id res chain seq x y z
N MET A 1 -9.55 23.01 -6.25
CA MET A 1 -10.32 21.74 -6.22
C MET A 1 -11.53 21.97 -5.33
N GLU A 2 -12.70 21.42 -5.67
CA GLU A 2 -13.87 21.47 -4.77
C GLU A 2 -13.83 20.33 -3.75
N LYS A 3 -14.36 20.55 -2.53
CA LYS A 3 -14.36 19.55 -1.45
C LYS A 3 -15.04 18.24 -1.86
N GLU A 4 -16.16 18.32 -2.58
CA GLU A 4 -16.88 17.15 -3.05
C GLU A 4 -16.05 16.30 -4.03
N HIS A 5 -15.29 16.97 -4.91
CA HIS A 5 -14.34 16.30 -5.80
C HIS A 5 -13.26 15.59 -4.98
N PHE A 6 -12.69 16.23 -3.95
CA PHE A 6 -11.72 15.58 -3.07
C PHE A 6 -12.29 14.28 -2.46
N PHE A 7 -13.46 14.34 -1.82
CA PHE A 7 -14.04 13.16 -1.16
C PHE A 7 -14.42 12.06 -2.15
N THR A 8 -14.96 12.41 -3.31
CA THR A 8 -15.29 11.46 -4.37
C THR A 8 -14.03 10.77 -4.90
N GLY A 9 -13.00 11.54 -5.24
CA GLY A 9 -11.73 11.01 -5.72
C GLY A 9 -11.01 10.16 -4.67
N PHE A 10 -11.01 10.60 -3.42
CA PHE A 10 -10.39 9.88 -2.30
C PHE A 10 -11.09 8.54 -2.03
N SER A 11 -12.42 8.52 -2.06
CA SER A 11 -13.20 7.29 -1.86
C SER A 11 -12.97 6.30 -2.99
N ALA A 12 -13.05 6.76 -4.25
CA ALA A 12 -12.79 5.92 -5.42
C ALA A 12 -11.36 5.34 -5.45
N LEU A 13 -10.36 6.09 -4.98
CA LEU A 13 -8.99 5.58 -4.84
C LEU A 13 -8.88 4.56 -3.70
N SER A 14 -9.60 4.75 -2.60
CA SER A 14 -9.61 3.81 -1.48
C SER A 14 -10.22 2.47 -1.88
N GLU A 15 -11.35 2.47 -2.60
CA GLU A 15 -11.96 1.24 -3.13
C GLU A 15 -11.04 0.49 -4.11
N LYS A 16 -10.30 1.22 -4.95
CA LYS A 16 -9.30 0.63 -5.86
C LYS A 16 -8.14 0.01 -5.11
N ILE A 17 -7.69 0.63 -4.02
CA ILE A 17 -6.66 0.08 -3.14
C ILE A 17 -7.16 -1.21 -2.49
N ASP A 18 -8.36 -1.21 -1.92
CA ASP A 18 -8.94 -2.40 -1.28
C ASP A 18 -9.09 -3.56 -2.27
N THR A 19 -9.55 -3.26 -3.49
CA THR A 19 -9.63 -4.25 -4.57
C THR A 19 -8.26 -4.80 -4.93
N ALA A 20 -7.25 -3.94 -5.07
CA ALA A 20 -5.88 -4.36 -5.39
C ALA A 20 -5.24 -5.20 -4.29
N ILE A 21 -5.50 -4.88 -3.01
CA ILE A 21 -5.10 -5.68 -1.85
C ILE A 21 -5.73 -7.08 -1.91
N ALA A 22 -7.04 -7.15 -2.16
CA ALA A 22 -7.76 -8.42 -2.26
C ALA A 22 -7.24 -9.31 -3.41
N MET A 23 -6.75 -8.70 -4.49
CA MET A 23 -6.12 -9.40 -5.61
C MET A 23 -4.63 -9.71 -5.39
N HIS A 24 -4.06 -9.35 -4.23
CA HIS A 24 -2.62 -9.39 -3.96
C HIS A 24 -1.77 -8.65 -5.01
N ASN A 25 -2.36 -7.67 -5.71
CA ASN A 25 -1.67 -6.86 -6.70
C ASN A 25 -1.10 -5.59 -6.05
N PHE A 26 0.01 -5.78 -5.36
CA PHE A 26 0.64 -4.71 -4.57
C PHE A 26 1.24 -3.59 -5.41
N GLU A 27 1.61 -3.85 -6.68
CA GLU A 27 2.04 -2.79 -7.60
C GLU A 27 0.90 -1.80 -7.86
N LEU A 28 -0.33 -2.30 -8.04
CA LEU A 28 -1.51 -1.45 -8.13
C LEU A 28 -1.82 -0.73 -6.82
N VAL A 29 -1.60 -1.37 -5.68
CA VAL A 29 -1.75 -0.72 -4.36
C VAL A 29 -0.82 0.49 -4.26
N GLU A 30 0.47 0.32 -4.56
CA GLU A 30 1.46 1.41 -4.52
C GLU A 30 1.10 2.55 -5.48
N LYS A 31 0.61 2.21 -6.67
CA LYS A 31 0.17 3.20 -7.67
C LYS A 31 -1.02 4.01 -7.16
N TYR A 32 -2.09 3.35 -6.73
CA TYR A 32 -3.30 4.04 -6.27
C TYR A 32 -3.07 4.80 -4.96
N ASP A 33 -2.22 4.30 -4.07
CA ASP A 33 -1.83 5.00 -2.85
C ASP A 33 -1.05 6.29 -3.18
N ARG A 34 -0.13 6.24 -4.15
CA ARG A 34 0.58 7.42 -4.65
C ARG A 34 -0.39 8.47 -5.21
N ASP A 35 -1.36 8.04 -6.01
CA ASP A 35 -2.39 8.92 -6.56
C ASP A 35 -3.25 9.54 -5.45
N ARG A 36 -3.58 8.77 -4.41
CA ARG A 36 -4.31 9.23 -3.22
C ARG A 36 -3.52 10.27 -2.43
N ARG A 37 -2.22 10.06 -2.21
CA ARG A 37 -1.35 11.05 -1.55
C ARG A 37 -1.24 12.33 -2.36
N ASN A 38 -1.09 12.23 -3.68
CA ASN A 38 -1.05 13.40 -4.56
C ASN A 38 -2.36 14.20 -4.49
N LEU A 39 -3.52 13.51 -4.43
CA LEU A 39 -4.82 14.16 -4.23
C LEU A 39 -4.90 14.91 -2.90
N ILE A 40 -4.39 14.31 -1.80
CA ILE A 40 -4.34 14.97 -0.49
C ILE A 40 -3.43 16.20 -0.51
N LEU A 41 -2.23 16.10 -1.11
CA LEU A 41 -1.30 17.22 -1.23
C LEU A 41 -1.92 18.39 -2.02
N LYS A 42 -2.56 18.08 -3.14
CA LYS A 42 -3.28 19.07 -3.94
C LYS A 42 -4.45 19.70 -3.15
N ALA A 43 -5.16 18.93 -2.35
CA ALA A 43 -6.22 19.44 -1.48
C ALA A 43 -5.68 20.38 -0.39
N LYS A 44 -4.49 20.09 0.17
CA LYS A 44 -3.84 21.00 1.13
C LYS A 44 -3.55 22.36 0.51
N GLU A 45 -3.04 22.39 -0.72
CA GLU A 45 -2.70 23.63 -1.44
C GLU A 45 -3.95 24.41 -1.87
N GLU A 46 -4.97 23.73 -2.37
CA GLU A 46 -6.10 24.40 -3.06
C GLU A 46 -7.35 24.61 -2.20
N ILE A 47 -7.58 23.81 -1.16
CA ILE A 47 -8.79 23.87 -0.32
C ILE A 47 -8.50 24.53 1.02
N VAL A 48 -7.28 24.37 1.54
CA VAL A 48 -6.92 24.79 2.90
C VAL A 48 -5.54 25.47 2.94
N PRO A 49 -5.27 26.51 2.12
CA PRO A 49 -3.94 27.14 2.05
C PRO A 49 -3.48 27.74 3.39
N ASP A 50 -4.40 28.33 4.18
CA ASP A 50 -4.11 28.95 5.49
C ASP A 50 -4.88 28.30 6.67
N GLY A 51 -5.56 27.18 6.43
CA GLY A 51 -6.44 26.55 7.42
C GLY A 51 -5.82 25.36 8.14
N ASN A 52 -6.58 24.73 9.05
CA ASN A 52 -6.11 23.55 9.78
C ASN A 52 -5.87 22.36 8.81
N THR A 53 -4.60 22.00 8.60
CA THR A 53 -4.20 20.88 7.76
C THR A 53 -4.06 19.55 8.52
N GLU A 54 -4.32 19.51 9.83
CA GLU A 54 -4.17 18.30 10.67
C GLU A 54 -4.92 17.11 10.09
N PHE A 55 -6.16 17.30 9.65
CA PHE A 55 -6.94 16.22 9.05
C PHE A 55 -6.25 15.63 7.81
N LEU A 56 -5.80 16.48 6.88
CA LEU A 56 -5.13 16.05 5.66
C LEU A 56 -3.74 15.45 5.96
N ASN A 57 -3.04 15.96 6.97
CA ASN A 57 -1.78 15.40 7.45
C ASN A 57 -1.97 14.01 8.08
N ALA A 58 -3.05 13.82 8.85
CA ALA A 58 -3.41 12.53 9.41
C ALA A 58 -3.74 11.51 8.31
N LEU A 59 -4.45 11.94 7.26
CA LEU A 59 -4.69 11.09 6.07
C LEU A 59 -3.38 10.70 5.37
N LEU A 60 -2.45 11.64 5.18
CA LEU A 60 -1.14 11.33 4.59
C LEU A 60 -0.34 10.35 5.44
N LYS A 61 -0.34 10.55 6.76
CA LYS A 61 0.34 9.65 7.70
C LYS A 61 -0.26 8.24 7.63
N CYS A 62 -1.57 8.11 7.68
CA CYS A 62 -2.25 6.82 7.55
C CYS A 62 -1.92 6.13 6.22
N SER A 63 -1.86 6.89 5.11
CA SER A 63 -1.45 6.38 3.81
C SER A 63 -0.03 5.79 3.83
N HIS A 64 0.93 6.48 4.46
CA HIS A 64 2.30 5.98 4.63
C HIS A 64 2.36 4.74 5.53
N ASP A 65 1.73 4.80 6.72
CA ASP A 65 1.73 3.69 7.67
C ASP A 65 1.16 2.41 7.03
N ASN A 66 0.11 2.53 6.20
CA ASN A 66 -0.46 1.41 5.47
C ASN A 66 0.51 0.83 4.42
N LEU A 67 1.22 1.68 3.68
CA LEU A 67 2.19 1.25 2.67
C LEU A 67 3.37 0.50 3.32
N ASP A 68 3.85 1.00 4.46
CA ASP A 68 4.91 0.37 5.23
C ASP A 68 4.48 -1.01 5.73
N ALA A 69 3.27 -1.11 6.29
CA ALA A 69 2.70 -2.39 6.73
C ALA A 69 2.60 -3.40 5.59
N ILE A 70 2.14 -2.98 4.41
CA ILE A 70 2.06 -3.84 3.22
C ILE A 70 3.45 -4.28 2.77
N SER A 71 4.43 -3.37 2.75
CA SER A 71 5.81 -3.68 2.39
C SER A 71 6.43 -4.71 3.35
N HIS A 72 6.16 -4.57 4.66
CA HIS A 72 6.55 -5.54 5.67
C HIS A 72 5.93 -6.93 5.40
N LEU A 73 4.62 -7.00 5.16
CA LEU A 73 3.93 -8.25 4.84
C LEU A 73 4.49 -8.91 3.58
N GLN A 74 4.79 -8.14 2.52
CA GLN A 74 5.42 -8.67 1.32
C GLN A 74 6.81 -9.26 1.60
N SER A 75 7.61 -8.59 2.43
CA SER A 75 8.93 -9.07 2.83
C SER A 75 8.84 -10.40 3.59
N GLU A 76 7.88 -10.51 4.52
CA GLU A 76 7.61 -11.74 5.27
C GLU A 76 7.18 -12.89 4.36
N ILE A 77 6.24 -12.65 3.44
CA ILE A 77 5.78 -13.65 2.47
C ILE A 77 6.94 -14.15 1.59
N ARG A 78 7.80 -13.24 1.12
CA ARG A 78 9.00 -13.59 0.34
C ARG A 78 10.01 -14.39 1.17
N SER A 79 10.18 -14.04 2.43
CA SER A 79 11.06 -14.77 3.36
C SER A 79 10.56 -16.21 3.56
N MET A 80 9.27 -16.39 3.86
CA MET A 80 8.63 -17.69 4.04
C MET A 80 8.72 -18.56 2.78
N SER A 81 8.45 -17.98 1.61
CA SER A 81 8.56 -18.68 0.33
C SER A 81 9.99 -19.19 0.09
N ARG A 82 11.01 -18.37 0.38
CA ARG A 82 12.41 -18.77 0.24
C ARG A 82 12.79 -19.89 1.22
N SER A 83 12.32 -19.84 2.46
CA SER A 83 12.60 -20.91 3.43
C SER A 83 11.99 -22.24 3.00
N GLN A 84 10.77 -22.24 2.45
CA GLN A 84 10.12 -23.45 1.95
C GLN A 84 10.87 -24.06 0.75
N VAL A 85 11.30 -23.22 -0.21
CA VAL A 85 12.11 -23.66 -1.35
C VAL A 85 13.44 -24.28 -0.87
N ASN A 86 14.08 -23.67 0.12
CA ASN A 86 15.34 -24.20 0.67
C ASN A 86 15.14 -25.53 1.41
N ALA A 87 14.04 -25.69 2.14
CA ALA A 87 13.69 -26.94 2.80
C ALA A 87 13.48 -28.07 1.79
N LEU A 88 12.73 -27.81 0.71
CA LEU A 88 12.52 -28.78 -0.38
C LEU A 88 13.85 -29.20 -1.03
N LYS A 89 14.74 -28.25 -1.33
CA LYS A 89 16.08 -28.54 -1.87
C LYS A 89 16.92 -29.39 -0.91
N ALA A 90 16.83 -29.15 0.39
CA ALA A 90 17.56 -29.93 1.39
C ALA A 90 17.04 -31.37 1.46
N MET A 91 15.72 -31.59 1.41
CA MET A 91 15.10 -32.91 1.37
C MET A 91 15.49 -33.68 0.09
N GLU A 92 15.52 -33.00 -1.07
CA GLU A 92 15.92 -33.63 -2.33
C GLU A 92 17.40 -34.07 -2.31
N LYS A 93 18.29 -33.26 -1.71
CA LYS A 93 19.69 -33.65 -1.50
C LYS A 93 19.81 -34.89 -0.62
N TYR A 94 19.08 -34.94 0.50
CA TYR A 94 19.07 -36.09 1.39
C TYR A 94 18.63 -37.38 0.66
N LYS A 95 17.58 -37.28 -0.16
CA LYS A 95 17.07 -38.41 -0.97
C LYS A 95 18.06 -38.89 -2.05
N ARG A 96 18.94 -38.03 -2.55
CA ARG A 96 19.98 -38.39 -3.55
C ARG A 96 21.28 -38.90 -2.94
N SER A 97 21.47 -38.73 -1.63
CA SER A 97 22.68 -39.14 -0.89
C SER A 97 22.44 -40.33 0.04
N SER A 98 21.23 -40.90 0.02
CA SER A 98 20.84 -42.18 0.62
C SER A 98 20.76 -43.25 -0.47
#